data_AF-A0A965ICB6-F1
#
_entry.id   AF-A0A965ICB6-F1
#
_cell.length_a   1.000
_cell.length_b   1.000
_cell.length_c   1.000
_cell.angle_alpha   90.00
_cell.angle_beta   90.00
_cell.angle_gamma   90.00
#
_symmetry.space_group_name_H-M   'P 1'
#
loop_
_entity.id
_entity.type
_entity.pdbx_description
1 polymer ?
#
loop_
_entity_poly.entity_id
_entity_poly.type
_entity_poly.pdbx_seq_one_letter_code
_entity_poly.pdbx_strand_id
1 'polypeptide(L)' 'MTEIVQEKPTAEQIAKHYNAAMDSVNLINGGKPEMMSDADWADCLSRNKEHLKIMLAKDFWTTEDLAPLQAASA' A
#
# COMPACT_ATOMS: atom_id res chain seq x y z
N MET A 1 17.37 -27.14 -12.38
CA MET A 1 17.26 -25.77 -11.83
C MET A 1 15.97 -25.21 -12.40
N THR A 2 14.89 -25.24 -11.64
CA THR A 2 13.62 -24.70 -12.11
C THR A 2 13.74 -23.18 -12.03
N GLU A 3 13.81 -22.52 -13.18
CA GLU A 3 13.62 -21.07 -13.24
C GLU A 3 12.22 -20.80 -12.72
N ILE A 4 12.13 -20.19 -11.53
CA ILE A 4 10.89 -19.61 -11.05
C ILE A 4 10.70 -18.36 -11.90
N VAL A 5 10.01 -18.49 -13.03
CA VAL A 5 9.52 -17.34 -13.79
C VAL A 5 8.55 -16.64 -12.85
N GLN A 6 8.97 -15.52 -12.26
CA GLN A 6 8.07 -14.68 -11.50
C GLN A 6 7.07 -14.09 -12.52
N GLU A 7 5.90 -14.69 -12.63
CA GLU A 7 4.83 -14.19 -13.49
C GLU A 7 4.49 -12.76 -13.04
N LYS A 8 4.71 -11.79 -13.94
CA LYS A 8 4.31 -10.40 -13.70
C LYS A 8 2.78 -10.37 -13.54
N PRO A 9 2.26 -9.64 -12.54
CA PRO A 9 0.82 -9.53 -12.35
C PRO A 9 0.12 -9.01 -13.62
N THR A 10 -1.09 -9.47 -13.88
CA THR A 10 -1.94 -8.93 -14.96
C THR A 10 -2.33 -7.49 -14.64
N ALA A 11 -2.78 -6.73 -15.65
CA ALA A 11 -3.25 -5.35 -15.44
C ALA A 11 -4.37 -5.26 -14.38
N GLU A 12 -5.27 -6.25 -14.32
CA GLU A 12 -6.32 -6.32 -13.30
C GLU A 12 -5.75 -6.54 -11.88
N GLN A 13 -4.70 -7.35 -11.76
CA GLN A 13 -4.02 -7.57 -10.48
C GLN A 13 -3.23 -6.32 -10.04
N ILE A 14 -2.57 -5.62 -10.97
CA ILE A 14 -1.88 -4.35 -10.70
C ILE A 14 -2.90 -3.31 -10.21
N ALA A 15 -4.04 -3.17 -10.89
CA ALA A 15 -5.11 -2.28 -10.46
C ALA A 15 -5.64 -2.62 -9.06
N LYS A 16 -5.74 -3.91 -8.72
CA LYS A 16 -6.13 -4.36 -7.37
C LYS A 16 -5.08 -3.97 -6.32
N HIS A 17 -3.79 -4.13 -6.62
CA HIS A 17 -2.72 -3.67 -5.72
C HIS A 17 -2.74 -2.16 -5.53
N TYR A 18 -2.96 -1.41 -6.61
CA TYR A 18 -3.07 0.05 -6.55
C TYR A 18 -4.23 0.50 -5.67
N ASN A 19 -5.42 -0.07 -5.87
CA ASN A 19 -6.60 0.26 -5.06
C ASN A 19 -6.37 -0.05 -3.57
N ALA A 20 -5.79 -1.21 -3.25
CA ALA A 20 -5.45 -1.56 -1.87
C ALA A 20 -4.43 -0.59 -1.24
N ALA A 21 -3.47 -0.09 -2.02
CA ALA A 21 -2.54 0.92 -1.55
C ALA A 21 -3.23 2.27 -1.33
N MET A 22 -4.15 2.67 -2.21
CA MET A 22 -4.96 3.87 -2.04
C MET A 22 -5.89 3.79 -0.82
N ASP A 23 -6.42 2.62 -0.48
CA ASP A 23 -7.15 2.42 0.79
C ASP A 23 -6.26 2.72 2.00
N SER A 24 -4.98 2.36 1.94
CA SER A 24 -4.00 2.68 3.00
C SER A 24 -3.72 4.19 3.07
N VAL A 25 -3.61 4.87 1.93
CA VAL A 25 -3.47 6.35 1.85
C VAL A 25 -4.69 7.03 2.47
N ASN A 26 -5.89 6.59 2.10
CA ASN A 26 -7.15 7.14 2.61
C ASN A 26 -7.27 6.93 4.12
N LEU A 27 -6.89 5.77 4.63
CA LEU A 27 -6.89 5.49 6.07
C LEU A 27 -5.94 6.43 6.81
N ILE A 28 -4.70 6.57 6.35
CA ILE A 28 -3.70 7.44 6.98
C ILE A 28 -4.19 8.90 7.02
N ASN A 29 -4.85 9.37 5.96
CA ASN A 29 -5.38 10.72 5.87
C ASN A 29 -6.74 10.92 6.58
N GLY A 30 -7.48 9.85 6.86
CA GLY A 30 -8.84 9.87 7.41
C GLY A 30 -8.93 10.06 8.92
N GLY A 31 -7.82 9.93 9.65
CA GLY A 31 -7.76 10.12 11.09
C GLY A 31 -8.27 8.93 11.92
N LYS A 32 -8.09 9.03 13.24
CA LYS A 32 -8.37 7.94 14.18
C LYS A 32 -9.89 7.75 14.41
N PRO A 33 -10.43 6.54 14.34
CA PRO A 33 -11.81 6.25 14.79
C PRO A 33 -12.03 6.51 16.29
N GLU A 34 -13.20 7.01 16.67
CA GLU A 34 -13.52 7.36 18.07
C GLU A 34 -13.38 6.19 19.05
N MET A 35 -13.72 4.97 18.62
CA MET A 35 -13.67 3.76 19.46
C MET A 35 -12.32 3.01 19.39
N MET A 36 -11.27 3.62 18.84
CA MET A 36 -9.94 3.02 18.74
C MET A 36 -8.97 3.68 19.73
N SER A 37 -8.17 2.87 20.44
CA SER A 37 -7.13 3.39 21.34
C SER A 37 -6.02 4.09 20.54
N ASP A 38 -5.27 4.99 21.17
CA ASP A 38 -4.15 5.66 20.51
C ASP A 38 -3.05 4.66 20.12
N ALA A 39 -2.85 3.61 20.91
CA ALA A 39 -1.89 2.55 20.63
C ALA A 39 -2.31 1.72 19.41
N ASP A 40 -3.56 1.26 19.38
CA ASP A 40 -4.09 0.50 18.24
C ASP A 40 -4.07 1.33 16.95
N TRP A 41 -4.32 2.64 17.07
CA TRP A 41 -4.25 3.55 15.93
C TRP A 41 -2.82 3.76 15.44
N ALA A 42 -1.85 3.96 16.34
CA ALA A 42 -0.45 4.08 15.97
C ALA A 42 0.05 2.81 15.27
N ASP A 43 -0.34 1.63 15.76
CA ASP A 43 -0.04 0.35 15.12
C ASP A 43 -0.73 0.21 13.76
N CYS A 44 -1.98 0.66 13.64
CA CYS A 44 -2.71 0.69 12.37
C CYS A 44 -1.99 1.57 11.33
N LEU A 45 -1.61 2.78 11.71
CA LEU A 45 -0.84 3.70 10.86
C LEU A 45 0.50 3.08 10.44
N SER A 46 1.23 2.49 11.39
CA SER A 46 2.52 1.84 11.14
C SER A 46 2.41 0.72 10.09
N ARG A 47 1.41 -0.15 10.23
CA ARG A 47 1.16 -1.26 9.28
C ARG A 47 0.76 -0.77 7.90
N ASN A 48 -0.04 0.30 7.81
CA ASN A 48 -0.41 0.89 6.53
C ASN A 48 0.80 1.56 5.85
N LYS A 49 1.64 2.29 6.61
CA LYS A 49 2.89 2.85 6.08
C LYS A 49 3.84 1.76 5.58
N GLU A 50 3.95 0.65 6.29
CA GLU A 50 4.77 -0.49 5.86
C GLU A 50 4.22 -1.14 4.58
N HIS A 51 2.89 -1.34 4.49
CA HIS A 51 2.26 -1.80 3.26
C HIS A 51 2.61 -0.90 2.07
N LEU A 52 2.53 0.42 2.24
CA LEU A 52 2.90 1.37 1.20
C LEU A 52 4.37 1.25 0.78
N LYS A 53 5.30 1.11 1.75
CA LYS A 53 6.73 0.90 1.45
C LYS A 53 6.98 -0.38 0.65
N ILE A 54 6.30 -1.48 1.03
CA ILE A 54 6.38 -2.76 0.31
C ILE A 54 5.84 -2.61 -1.13
N MET A 55 4.74 -1.89 -1.30
CA MET A 55 4.15 -1.61 -2.62
C MET A 55 5.06 -0.73 -3.48
N LEU A 56 5.63 0.33 -2.92
CA LEU A 56 6.58 1.21 -3.62
C LEU A 56 7.85 0.50 -4.07
N ALA A 57 8.26 -0.57 -3.37
CA ALA A 57 9.40 -1.39 -3.75
C ALA A 57 9.12 -2.38 -4.90
N LYS A 58 7.86 -2.51 -5.36
CA LYS A 58 7.51 -3.37 -6.49
C LYS A 58 7.85 -2.71 -7.81
N ASP A 59 8.30 -3.49 -8.78
CA ASP A 59 8.72 -3.06 -10.11
C ASP A 59 7.67 -3.37 -11.20
N PHE A 60 6.51 -3.91 -10.82
CA PHE A 60 5.42 -4.24 -11.75
C PHE A 60 4.50 -3.07 -12.07
N TRP A 61 4.69 -1.90 -11.46
CA TRP A 61 3.86 -0.71 -11.71
C TRP A 61 3.98 -0.24 -13.15
N THR A 62 2.92 0.38 -13.66
CA THR A 62 2.84 0.81 -15.05
C THR A 62 2.71 2.32 -15.14
N THR A 63 1.49 2.84 -15.07
CA THR A 63 1.12 4.23 -15.31
C THR A 63 0.38 4.84 -14.12
N GLU A 64 0.20 4.07 -13.05
CA GLU A 64 -0.43 4.51 -11.82
C GLU A 64 0.39 5.63 -11.16
N ASP A 65 -0.30 6.63 -10.60
CA ASP A 65 0.36 7.68 -9.83
C ASP A 65 0.72 7.16 -8.43
N LEU A 66 2.02 6.99 -8.19
CA LEU A 66 2.56 6.51 -6.91
C LEU A 66 2.91 7.65 -5.94
N ALA A 67 2.77 8.92 -6.34
CA ALA A 67 3.08 10.05 -5.47
C ALA A 67 2.25 10.06 -4.16
N PRO A 68 0.94 9.72 -4.16
CA PRO A 68 0.17 9.62 -2.92
C PRO A 68 0.70 8.55 -1.96
N LEU A 69 1.16 7.41 -2.49
CA LEU A 69 1.74 6.33 -1.69
C LEU A 69 3.05 6.79 -1.05
N GLN A 70 3.92 7.47 -1.81
CA GLN A 70 5.17 8.04 -1.31
C GLN A 70 4.92 9.03 -0.18
N ALA A 71 4.00 9.98 -0.39
CA ALA A 71 3.67 11.00 0.60
C ALA A 71 3.11 10.41 1.90
N ALA A 72 2.20 9.43 1.82
CA ALA A 72 1.62 8.81 3.01
C ALA A 72 2.58 7.86 3.74
N SER A 73 3.58 7.30 3.04
CA SER A 73 4.58 6.39 3.61
C SER A 73 5.72 7.08 4.36
N ALA A 74 5.86 8.40 4.19
CA ALA A 74 6.91 9.23 4.76
C ALA A 74 6.83 9.37 6.30
#